data_AF-A0A9J7NB80-F1
#
_entry.id   AF-A0A9J7NB80-F1
#
_cell.length_a   1.000
_cell.length_b   1.000
_cell.length_c   1.000
_cell.angle_alpha   90.00
_cell.angle_beta   90.00
_cell.angle_gamma   90.00
#
_symmetry.space_group_name_H-M   'P 1'
#
loop_
_entity.id
_entity.type
_entity.pdbx_description
1 polymer ?
#
loop_
_entity_poly.entity_id
_entity_poly.type
_entity_poly.pdbx_seq_one_letter_code
_entity_poly.pdbx_strand_id
1 'polypeptide(L)'
;MAEERDDVSRLDVAVDELSLAEKENGSPEGEEVTANGGEDGGLFEEKWGFPTEELYKLALTFFKEKEGKAVHLTYGDKLKLVAYTKQVQVGPYDAEKMPPVGYFDVIGNDRRKEWQALGDMERHRAMCEFCLLLDNLCPTFQPYVEAHRRDLEEKERLKREEEERLQREAEERERQRLEEEARKMQEDERIRQEQQKLAIMNVLNQQTAAQFQQYAAQQFPGNPEQQQLLIRQLQEEHYQQYMQQVYQQQMQQLQQQHLQQQQQQAPPLNNHVDVEAGQGSAAAPTLDSTEEYPSIAAPSMWTRPQIQEFKEQIRKDKDSVITVGRGEVVTVRVPTHEDGAYLFWEFATDSYDIGFGVYFEWTIAPSNAVSVHVSESSDEDDEEEDVEGEGEEGQDVEKGARSDRPPTDEIVPIYRRDCHVEVYAGSHMYPGRGVYLLKFDNSYSLWRSKTLYYRVYYTR
;
A
#
# COMPACT_ATOMS: atom_id res chain seq x y z
N MET A 1 14.11 -68.46 -33.11
CA MET A 1 15.40 -68.12 -32.48
C MET A 1 15.16 -66.78 -31.80
N ALA A 2 14.61 -66.76 -30.58
CA ALA A 2 15.33 -66.87 -29.31
C ALA A 2 16.38 -65.75 -29.23
N GLU A 3 16.04 -64.58 -28.68
CA GLU A 3 15.97 -64.21 -27.25
C GLU A 3 17.25 -63.46 -26.86
N GLU A 4 17.11 -62.21 -26.41
CA GLU A 4 17.84 -61.73 -25.24
C GLU A 4 17.09 -60.53 -24.64
N ARG A 5 16.61 -60.74 -23.42
CA ARG A 5 16.07 -59.78 -22.46
C ARG A 5 17.05 -59.73 -21.28
N ASP A 6 17.12 -58.56 -20.66
CA ASP A 6 17.43 -58.25 -19.25
C ASP A 6 18.46 -59.10 -18.50
N ASP A 7 19.46 -58.43 -17.90
CA ASP A 7 19.97 -58.89 -16.62
C ASP A 7 20.27 -57.74 -15.65
N VAL A 8 19.76 -57.94 -14.45
CA VAL A 8 19.79 -57.08 -13.26
C VAL A 8 20.82 -57.69 -12.31
N SER A 9 21.31 -56.89 -11.34
CA SER A 9 22.02 -57.30 -10.12
C SER A 9 23.54 -57.49 -10.20
N ARG A 10 24.27 -56.61 -9.50
CA ARG A 10 25.52 -56.94 -8.78
C ARG A 10 25.99 -55.76 -7.93
N LEU A 11 25.46 -55.67 -6.72
CA LEU A 11 26.08 -54.93 -5.63
C LEU A 11 25.82 -55.76 -4.37
N ASP A 12 26.83 -56.51 -3.94
CA ASP A 12 27.15 -56.75 -2.53
C ASP A 12 28.41 -57.61 -2.39
N VAL A 13 29.06 -57.44 -1.24
CA VAL A 13 30.17 -58.23 -0.64
C VAL A 13 31.58 -57.74 -1.04
N ALA A 14 32.23 -56.81 -0.31
CA ALA A 14 32.73 -56.85 1.08
C ALA A 14 34.17 -57.40 1.20
N VAL A 15 35.03 -56.53 1.77
CA VAL A 15 35.93 -56.81 2.92
C VAL A 15 37.40 -57.23 2.67
N ASP A 16 38.26 -56.63 3.52
CA ASP A 16 39.66 -56.90 3.88
C ASP A 16 40.75 -56.45 2.89
N GLU A 17 41.88 -55.85 3.29
CA GLU A 17 42.46 -55.49 4.59
C GLU A 17 43.69 -54.64 4.25
N LEU A 18 44.00 -53.59 5.02
CA LEU A 18 45.36 -53.35 5.50
C LEU A 18 45.34 -52.26 6.58
N SER A 19 46.00 -52.61 7.67
CA SER A 19 45.81 -52.11 9.02
C SER A 19 46.81 -51.02 9.42
N LEU A 20 46.34 -50.18 10.34
CA LEU A 20 46.99 -49.60 11.51
C LEU A 20 48.35 -48.88 11.40
N ALA A 21 48.28 -47.57 11.66
CA ALA A 21 49.18 -46.92 12.62
C ALA A 21 48.35 -46.03 13.57
N GLU A 22 48.31 -46.39 14.85
CA GLU A 22 47.71 -45.62 15.95
C GLU A 22 48.68 -44.58 16.53
N LYS A 23 48.07 -43.60 17.23
CA LYS A 23 48.56 -42.48 18.07
C LYS A 23 48.48 -41.13 17.35
N GLU A 24 47.84 -40.09 17.90
CA GLU A 24 47.48 -39.78 19.28
C GLU A 24 46.31 -38.76 19.31
N ASN A 25 45.63 -38.75 20.45
CA ASN A 25 44.45 -37.95 20.78
C ASN A 25 44.79 -36.45 20.86
N GLY A 26 44.03 -35.60 20.16
CA GLY A 26 44.08 -34.14 20.29
C GLY A 26 42.76 -33.53 19.84
N SER A 27 41.95 -33.04 20.80
CA SER A 27 40.72 -32.28 20.56
C SER A 27 41.00 -31.06 19.66
N PRO A 28 40.12 -30.70 18.71
CA PRO A 28 40.17 -29.37 18.14
C PRO A 28 39.54 -28.42 19.16
N GLU A 29 40.38 -27.60 19.77
CA GLU A 29 39.98 -26.37 20.46
C GLU A 29 39.16 -25.52 19.48
N GLY A 30 38.03 -24.99 19.97
CA GLY A 30 37.21 -24.06 19.21
C GLY A 30 37.99 -22.81 18.87
N GLU A 31 37.98 -22.42 17.61
CA GLU A 31 38.38 -21.08 17.19
C GLU A 31 37.38 -20.08 17.78
N GLU A 32 37.77 -19.44 18.89
CA GLU A 32 37.17 -18.19 19.35
C GLU A 32 37.42 -17.11 18.29
N VAL A 33 36.43 -16.91 17.42
CA VAL A 33 36.39 -15.73 16.54
C VAL A 33 36.01 -14.53 17.40
N THR A 34 37.02 -13.73 17.75
CA THR A 34 36.84 -12.44 18.42
C THR A 34 36.40 -11.40 17.37
N ALA A 35 35.14 -10.96 17.48
CA ALA A 35 34.49 -10.09 16.51
C ALA A 35 34.64 -8.60 16.91
N ASN A 36 35.29 -7.82 16.04
CA ASN A 36 35.19 -6.36 16.01
C ASN A 36 34.15 -5.99 14.92
N GLY A 37 33.07 -5.32 15.34
CA GLY A 37 31.84 -5.12 14.56
C GLY A 37 31.87 -4.08 13.43
N GLY A 38 32.68 -4.29 12.40
CA GLY A 38 32.64 -3.42 11.20
C GLY A 38 32.82 -4.14 9.86
N GLU A 39 33.60 -5.21 9.80
CA GLU A 39 33.98 -5.86 8.53
C GLU A 39 33.17 -7.13 8.22
N ASP A 40 32.51 -7.73 9.23
CA ASP A 40 31.83 -9.04 9.11
C ASP A 40 30.41 -8.94 8.50
N GLY A 41 29.75 -7.79 8.64
CA GLY A 41 28.39 -7.58 8.10
C GLY A 41 28.33 -7.71 6.58
N GLY A 42 29.30 -7.12 5.86
CA GLY A 42 29.35 -7.18 4.40
C GLY A 42 29.62 -8.58 3.84
N LEU A 43 30.44 -9.38 4.55
CA LEU A 43 30.74 -10.76 4.15
C LEU A 43 29.52 -11.68 4.35
N PHE A 44 28.74 -11.43 5.40
CA PHE A 44 27.53 -12.18 5.69
C PHE A 44 26.43 -11.89 4.66
N GLU A 45 26.26 -10.62 4.29
CA GLU A 45 25.33 -10.21 3.23
C GLU A 45 25.73 -10.76 1.85
N GLU A 46 27.02 -10.79 1.53
CA GLU A 46 27.52 -11.36 0.28
C GLU A 46 27.22 -12.87 0.18
N LYS A 47 27.40 -13.62 1.29
CA LYS A 47 27.10 -15.05 1.34
C LYS A 47 25.63 -15.35 1.07
N TRP A 48 24.74 -14.59 1.71
CA TRP A 48 23.30 -14.92 1.75
C TRP A 48 22.46 -14.15 0.73
N GLY A 49 22.98 -13.03 0.21
CA GLY A 49 22.28 -12.15 -0.73
C GLY A 49 21.15 -11.34 -0.08
N PHE A 50 21.14 -11.22 1.24
CA PHE A 50 20.16 -10.45 2.01
C PHE A 50 20.85 -9.73 3.17
N PRO A 51 20.37 -8.53 3.55
CA PRO A 51 20.70 -7.92 4.83
C PRO A 51 20.43 -8.89 5.98
N THR A 52 21.25 -8.85 7.03
CA THR A 52 21.13 -9.77 8.19
C THR A 52 19.72 -9.78 8.79
N GLU A 53 19.05 -8.62 8.86
CA GLU A 53 17.69 -8.53 9.41
C GLU A 53 16.66 -9.29 8.55
N GLU A 54 16.73 -9.14 7.23
CA GLU A 54 15.85 -9.81 6.28
C GLU A 54 16.10 -11.32 6.25
N LEU A 55 17.39 -11.72 6.27
CA LEU A 55 17.75 -13.13 6.38
C LEU A 55 17.21 -13.73 7.68
N TYR A 56 17.31 -13.01 8.80
CA TYR A 56 16.81 -13.46 10.09
C TYR A 56 15.28 -13.60 10.10
N LYS A 57 14.54 -12.67 9.50
CA LYS A 57 13.07 -12.81 9.30
C LYS A 57 12.76 -14.07 8.49
N LEU A 58 13.48 -14.30 7.40
CA LEU A 58 13.31 -15.48 6.55
C LEU A 58 13.68 -16.79 7.26
N ALA A 59 14.75 -16.77 8.05
CA ALA A 59 15.19 -17.87 8.92
C ALA A 59 14.14 -18.22 9.98
N LEU A 60 13.56 -17.20 10.63
CA LEU A 60 12.46 -17.40 11.57
C LEU A 60 11.26 -18.05 10.88
N THR A 61 10.89 -17.59 9.69
CA THR A 61 9.79 -18.17 8.90
C THR A 61 10.07 -19.62 8.53
N PHE A 62 11.27 -19.93 8.04
CA PHE A 62 11.68 -21.30 7.73
C PHE A 62 11.64 -22.20 8.96
N PHE A 63 12.25 -21.76 10.06
CA PHE A 63 12.26 -22.50 11.33
C PHE A 63 10.82 -22.76 11.82
N LYS A 64 9.96 -21.74 11.76
CA LYS A 64 8.52 -21.82 12.09
C LYS A 64 7.73 -22.80 11.23
N GLU A 65 8.09 -22.99 9.96
CA GLU A 65 7.36 -23.85 9.03
C GLU A 65 7.83 -25.30 9.03
N LYS A 66 9.14 -25.52 9.19
CA LYS A 66 9.77 -26.83 9.08
C LYS A 66 9.91 -27.56 10.41
N GLU A 67 9.73 -26.85 11.53
CA GLU A 67 9.73 -27.46 12.86
C GLU A 67 8.64 -28.54 12.97
N GLY A 68 9.05 -29.78 13.27
CA GLY A 68 8.15 -30.92 13.47
C GLY A 68 7.62 -31.58 12.20
N LYS A 69 7.94 -31.05 11.01
CA LYS A 69 7.50 -31.60 9.72
C LYS A 69 8.63 -32.17 8.86
N ALA A 70 9.82 -31.57 8.88
CA ALA A 70 10.93 -31.97 7.99
C ALA A 70 12.30 -32.06 8.69
N VAL A 71 12.43 -31.53 9.92
CA VAL A 71 13.69 -31.54 10.67
C VAL A 71 13.43 -31.89 12.14
N HIS A 72 14.14 -32.91 12.64
CA HIS A 72 14.13 -33.27 14.05
C HIS A 72 15.27 -32.55 14.78
N LEU A 73 15.01 -31.31 15.17
CA LEU A 73 15.94 -30.55 15.99
C LEU A 73 16.01 -31.15 17.39
N THR A 74 17.23 -31.29 17.91
CA THR A 74 17.41 -31.76 19.28
C THR A 74 16.83 -30.75 20.26
N TYR A 75 16.48 -31.21 21.47
CA TYR A 75 15.99 -30.30 22.51
C TYR A 75 16.98 -29.16 22.80
N GLY A 76 18.28 -29.46 22.86
CA GLY A 76 19.33 -28.46 23.07
C GLY A 76 19.41 -27.42 21.96
N ASP A 77 19.38 -27.85 20.69
CA ASP A 77 19.43 -26.93 19.55
C ASP A 77 18.22 -25.98 19.52
N LYS A 78 17.04 -26.51 19.89
CA LYS A 78 15.83 -25.68 20.03
C LYS A 78 15.98 -24.65 21.13
N LEU A 79 16.60 -24.98 22.26
CA LEU A 79 16.82 -24.01 23.32
C LEU A 79 17.77 -22.88 22.86
N LYS A 80 18.82 -23.21 22.10
CA LYS A 80 19.75 -22.21 21.54
C LYS A 80 19.08 -21.27 20.55
N LEU A 81 18.29 -21.81 19.60
CA LEU A 81 17.53 -21.00 18.64
C LEU A 81 16.53 -20.08 19.36
N VAL A 82 15.87 -20.57 20.42
CA VAL A 82 14.97 -19.77 21.26
C VAL A 82 15.73 -18.70 22.05
N ALA A 83 16.92 -19.02 22.56
CA ALA A 83 17.78 -18.07 23.27
C ALA A 83 18.20 -16.92 22.35
N TYR A 84 18.68 -17.20 21.13
CA TYR A 84 19.00 -16.15 20.15
C TYR A 84 17.78 -15.31 19.80
N THR A 85 16.62 -15.95 19.60
CA THR A 85 15.37 -15.22 19.34
C THR A 85 15.03 -14.25 20.48
N LYS A 86 15.27 -14.66 21.74
CA LYS A 86 15.05 -13.82 22.91
C LYS A 86 16.07 -12.68 23.01
N GLN A 87 17.35 -12.95 22.72
CA GLN A 87 18.39 -11.94 22.68
C GLN A 87 18.08 -10.86 21.63
N VAL A 88 17.57 -11.25 20.46
CA VAL A 88 17.20 -10.30 19.39
C VAL A 88 16.01 -9.42 19.79
N GLN A 89 15.02 -9.99 20.49
CA GLN A 89 13.77 -9.29 20.84
C GLN A 89 13.89 -8.40 22.07
N VAL A 90 14.59 -8.90 23.10
CA VAL A 90 14.59 -8.30 24.44
C VAL A 90 15.97 -7.78 24.82
N GLY A 91 17.03 -8.26 24.16
CA GLY A 91 18.41 -7.99 24.54
C GLY A 91 18.90 -8.93 25.64
N PRO A 92 19.97 -8.55 26.36
CA PRO A 92 20.56 -9.32 27.44
C PRO A 92 19.55 -9.69 28.53
N TYR A 93 19.71 -10.88 29.13
CA TYR A 93 18.83 -11.32 30.20
C TYR A 93 18.91 -10.39 31.42
N ASP A 94 17.76 -9.87 31.83
CA ASP A 94 17.60 -9.03 33.02
C ASP A 94 16.68 -9.72 34.03
N ALA A 95 17.23 -10.04 35.20
CA ALA A 95 16.52 -10.74 36.27
C ALA A 95 15.41 -9.90 36.92
N GLU A 96 15.49 -8.58 36.87
CA GLU A 96 14.51 -7.68 37.49
C GLU A 96 13.28 -7.50 36.61
N LYS A 97 13.46 -7.56 35.28
CA LYS A 97 12.38 -7.41 34.29
C LYS A 97 11.61 -8.70 34.05
N MET A 98 12.18 -9.86 34.38
CA MET A 98 11.61 -11.17 34.04
C MET A 98 10.98 -11.85 35.27
N PRO A 99 9.70 -12.30 35.19
CA PRO A 99 9.06 -12.99 36.29
C PRO A 99 9.79 -14.29 36.66
N PRO A 100 9.80 -14.72 37.93
CA PRO A 100 10.46 -15.96 38.33
C PRO A 100 9.82 -17.17 37.64
N VAL A 101 10.66 -18.03 37.06
CA VAL A 101 10.20 -19.33 36.54
C VAL A 101 9.94 -20.25 37.74
N GLY A 102 8.77 -20.87 37.75
CA GLY A 102 8.35 -21.75 38.84
C GLY A 102 9.27 -22.98 38.95
N TYR A 103 9.47 -23.49 40.16
CA TYR A 103 10.37 -24.61 40.44
C TYR A 103 10.09 -25.87 39.61
N PHE A 104 8.83 -26.09 39.19
CA PHE A 104 8.42 -27.24 38.37
C PHE A 104 8.49 -26.98 36.86
N ASP A 105 8.79 -25.77 36.41
CA ASP A 105 8.92 -25.41 34.98
C ASP A 105 10.36 -25.65 34.50
N VAL A 106 10.71 -26.93 34.36
CA VAL A 106 12.04 -27.39 33.93
C VAL A 106 12.40 -26.82 32.55
N ILE A 107 11.44 -26.77 31.62
CA ILE A 107 11.66 -26.27 30.26
C ILE A 107 11.89 -24.76 30.27
N GLY A 108 11.11 -24.01 31.05
CA GLY A 108 11.32 -22.58 31.23
C GLY A 108 12.66 -22.27 31.87
N ASN A 109 13.11 -23.11 32.81
CA ASN A 109 14.40 -22.96 33.47
C ASN A 109 15.56 -23.22 32.50
N ASP A 110 15.46 -24.25 31.66
CA ASP A 110 16.46 -24.55 30.64
C ASP A 110 16.56 -23.43 29.60
N ARG A 111 15.41 -22.92 29.11
CA ARG A 111 15.37 -21.78 28.19
C ARG A 111 16.02 -20.53 28.77
N ARG A 112 15.70 -20.24 30.04
CA ARG A 112 16.29 -19.11 30.76
C ARG A 112 17.81 -19.28 30.87
N LYS A 113 18.28 -20.47 31.20
CA LYS A 113 19.71 -20.76 31.34
C LYS A 113 20.46 -20.55 30.02
N GLU A 114 19.91 -21.02 28.91
CA GLU A 114 20.53 -20.82 27.59
C GLU A 114 20.52 -19.33 27.19
N TRP A 115 19.45 -18.59 27.47
CA TRP A 115 19.42 -17.15 27.21
C TRP A 115 20.40 -16.37 28.10
N GLN A 116 20.50 -16.72 29.39
CA GLN A 116 21.49 -16.16 30.30
C GLN A 116 22.94 -16.38 29.82
N ALA A 117 23.20 -17.52 29.20
CA ALA A 117 24.52 -17.86 28.68
C ALA A 117 24.96 -16.96 27.50
N LEU A 118 24.02 -16.27 26.84
CA LEU A 118 24.33 -15.33 25.75
C LEU A 118 24.88 -13.99 26.25
N GLY A 119 24.72 -13.66 27.55
CA GLY A 119 25.28 -12.46 28.15
C GLY A 119 24.86 -11.17 27.43
N ASP A 120 25.85 -10.32 27.15
CA ASP A 120 25.74 -9.02 26.49
C ASP A 120 25.83 -9.10 24.95
N MET A 121 25.58 -10.28 24.37
CA MET A 121 25.60 -10.47 22.91
C MET A 121 24.74 -9.44 22.18
N GLU A 122 25.35 -8.76 21.20
CA GLU A 122 24.66 -7.77 20.39
C GLU A 122 23.54 -8.38 19.53
N ARG A 123 22.48 -7.60 19.30
CA ARG A 123 21.31 -8.00 18.51
C ARG A 123 21.70 -8.52 17.12
N HIS A 124 22.58 -7.81 16.41
CA HIS A 124 23.04 -8.21 15.08
C HIS A 124 23.76 -9.57 15.11
N ARG A 125 24.65 -9.78 16.08
CA ARG A 125 25.36 -11.06 16.24
C ARG A 125 24.40 -12.21 16.56
N ALA A 126 23.41 -11.98 17.41
CA ALA A 126 22.40 -13.00 17.73
C ALA A 126 21.56 -13.39 16.51
N MET A 127 21.29 -12.46 15.58
CA MET A 127 20.64 -12.77 14.30
C MET A 127 21.53 -13.64 13.41
N CYS A 128 22.81 -13.28 13.24
CA CYS A 128 23.76 -14.06 12.45
C CYS A 128 23.92 -15.49 12.99
N GLU A 129 24.13 -15.63 14.30
CA GLU A 129 24.27 -16.92 14.97
C GLU A 129 23.02 -17.79 14.86
N PHE A 130 21.82 -17.18 14.92
CA PHE A 130 20.58 -17.89 14.67
C PHE A 130 20.54 -18.47 13.25
N CYS A 131 20.86 -17.66 12.24
CA CYS A 131 20.86 -18.08 10.84
C CYS A 131 21.92 -19.16 10.56
N LEU A 132 23.13 -19.01 11.09
CA LEU A 132 24.21 -19.99 10.96
C LEU A 132 23.88 -21.31 11.65
N LEU A 133 23.32 -21.26 12.86
CA LEU A 133 22.88 -22.46 13.56
C LEU A 133 21.77 -23.16 12.78
N LEU A 134 20.81 -22.41 12.24
CA LEU A 134 19.71 -22.97 11.45
C LEU A 134 20.19 -23.61 10.14
N ASP A 135 21.14 -22.97 9.44
CA ASP A 135 21.80 -23.51 8.23
C ASP A 135 22.48 -24.85 8.51
N ASN A 136 23.28 -24.89 9.58
CA ASN A 136 23.97 -26.10 10.01
C ASN A 136 23.01 -27.24 10.39
N LEU A 137 21.88 -26.91 11.02
CA LEU A 137 20.89 -27.91 11.44
C LEU A 137 19.96 -28.35 10.31
N CYS A 138 19.78 -27.51 9.30
CA CYS A 138 18.80 -27.70 8.23
C CYS A 138 19.43 -27.45 6.84
N PRO A 139 19.94 -28.50 6.17
CA PRO A 139 20.56 -28.36 4.84
C PRO A 139 19.64 -27.79 3.74
N THR A 140 18.32 -27.76 3.98
CA THR A 140 17.33 -27.18 3.06
C THR A 140 17.10 -25.69 3.30
N PHE A 141 17.70 -25.09 4.32
CA PHE A 141 17.57 -23.66 4.61
C PHE A 141 18.23 -22.81 3.53
N GLN A 142 19.49 -23.08 3.17
CA GLN A 142 20.17 -22.34 2.09
C GLN A 142 19.41 -22.40 0.74
N PRO A 143 18.98 -23.58 0.24
CA PRO A 143 18.12 -23.65 -0.95
C PRO A 143 16.81 -22.87 -0.84
N TYR A 144 16.21 -22.81 0.36
CA TYR A 144 15.00 -22.02 0.60
C TYR A 144 15.26 -20.52 0.49
N VAL A 145 16.36 -20.03 1.06
CA VAL A 145 16.77 -18.62 0.94
C VAL A 145 17.07 -18.26 -0.52
N GLU A 146 17.78 -19.13 -1.23
CA GLU A 146 18.07 -18.91 -2.66
C GLU A 146 16.82 -18.89 -3.54
N ALA A 147 15.82 -19.72 -3.24
CA ALA A 147 14.54 -19.73 -3.94
C ALA A 147 13.76 -18.43 -3.68
N HIS A 148 13.66 -18.01 -2.41
CA HIS A 148 12.99 -16.78 -2.03
C HIS A 148 13.63 -15.55 -2.69
N ARG A 149 14.97 -15.51 -2.82
CA ARG A 149 15.66 -14.44 -3.54
C ARG A 149 15.25 -14.39 -5.00
N ARG A 150 15.22 -15.53 -5.70
CA ARG A 150 14.81 -15.60 -7.11
C ARG A 150 13.37 -15.17 -7.31
N ASP A 151 12.47 -15.56 -6.43
CA ASP A 151 11.05 -15.18 -6.50
C ASP A 151 10.88 -13.66 -6.34
N LEU A 152 11.65 -13.04 -5.44
CA LEU A 152 11.63 -11.60 -5.23
C LEU A 152 12.15 -10.83 -6.46
N GLU A 153 13.30 -11.24 -7.01
CA GLU A 153 13.89 -10.67 -8.23
C GLU A 153 12.94 -10.80 -9.43
N GLU A 154 12.26 -11.95 -9.58
CA GLU A 154 11.28 -12.17 -10.64
C GLU A 154 10.04 -11.28 -10.47
N LYS A 155 9.53 -11.15 -9.24
CA LYS A 155 8.39 -10.27 -8.95
C LYS A 155 8.71 -8.81 -9.24
N GLU A 156 9.91 -8.35 -8.93
CA GLU A 156 10.34 -6.99 -9.25
C GLU A 156 10.47 -6.76 -10.76
N ARG A 157 11.03 -7.74 -11.49
CA ARG A 157 11.09 -7.69 -12.96
C ARG A 157 9.70 -7.58 -13.58
N LEU A 158 8.75 -8.39 -13.13
CA LEU A 158 7.37 -8.37 -13.62
C LEU A 158 6.67 -7.04 -13.35
N LYS A 159 6.87 -6.44 -12.17
CA LYS A 159 6.33 -5.10 -11.85
C LYS A 159 6.89 -4.04 -12.80
N ARG A 160 8.21 -4.04 -13.05
CA ARG A 160 8.84 -3.10 -13.97
C ARG A 160 8.33 -3.26 -15.40
N GLU A 161 8.18 -4.49 -15.88
CA GLU A 161 7.60 -4.78 -17.21
C GLU A 161 6.14 -4.33 -17.31
N GLU A 162 5.34 -4.48 -16.26
CA GLU A 162 3.96 -4.02 -16.20
C GLU A 162 3.84 -2.50 -16.16
N GLU A 163 4.68 -1.83 -15.37
CA GLU A 163 4.75 -0.37 -15.33
C GLU A 163 5.15 0.21 -16.69
N GLU A 164 6.19 -0.34 -17.34
CA GLU A 164 6.57 0.07 -18.70
C GLU A 164 5.45 -0.16 -19.72
N ARG A 165 4.71 -1.27 -19.60
CA ARG A 165 3.56 -1.55 -20.48
C ARG A 165 2.45 -0.53 -20.28
N LEU A 166 2.12 -0.20 -19.04
CA LEU A 166 1.08 0.78 -18.70
C LEU A 166 1.47 2.19 -19.17
N GLN A 167 2.75 2.57 -19.01
CA GLN A 167 3.27 3.84 -19.52
C GLN A 167 3.13 3.94 -21.04
N ARG A 168 3.56 2.91 -21.78
CA ARG A 168 3.41 2.88 -23.25
C ARG A 168 1.96 2.93 -23.69
N GLU A 169 1.06 2.22 -23.01
CA GLU A 169 -0.36 2.25 -23.33
C GLU A 169 -0.97 3.63 -23.04
N ALA A 170 -0.57 4.29 -21.95
CA ALA A 170 -1.00 5.65 -21.62
C ALA A 170 -0.51 6.68 -22.66
N GLU A 171 0.77 6.62 -23.04
CA GLU A 171 1.36 7.46 -24.09
C GLU A 171 0.64 7.26 -25.44
N GLU A 172 0.33 6.01 -25.80
CA GLU A 172 -0.40 5.72 -27.04
C GLU A 172 -1.83 6.27 -26.99
N ARG A 173 -2.55 6.11 -25.87
CA ARG A 173 -3.89 6.67 -25.69
C ARG A 173 -3.88 8.21 -25.73
N GLU A 174 -2.89 8.85 -25.14
CA GLU A 174 -2.75 10.31 -25.19
C GLU A 174 -2.47 10.79 -26.61
N ARG A 175 -1.56 10.11 -27.32
CA ARG A 175 -1.29 10.39 -28.74
C ARG A 175 -2.54 10.26 -29.60
N GLN A 176 -3.35 9.22 -29.39
CA GLN A 176 -4.61 9.01 -30.10
C GLN A 176 -5.62 10.14 -29.82
N ARG A 177 -5.74 10.60 -28.56
CA ARG A 177 -6.61 11.73 -28.19
C ARG A 177 -6.17 13.03 -28.87
N LEU A 178 -4.88 13.35 -28.83
CA LEU A 178 -4.34 14.54 -29.50
C LEU A 178 -4.56 14.48 -31.01
N GLU A 179 -4.39 13.31 -31.63
CA GLU A 179 -4.62 13.11 -33.06
C GLU A 179 -6.11 13.27 -33.42
N GLU A 180 -7.03 12.75 -32.60
CA GLU A 180 -8.47 12.91 -32.78
C GLU A 180 -8.93 14.37 -32.58
N GLU A 181 -8.43 15.05 -31.55
CA GLU A 181 -8.72 16.47 -31.31
C GLU A 181 -8.20 17.35 -32.45
N ALA A 182 -6.98 17.09 -32.94
CA ALA A 182 -6.42 17.79 -34.08
C ALA A 182 -7.27 17.58 -35.35
N ARG A 183 -7.72 16.34 -35.60
CA ARG A 183 -8.60 16.03 -36.74
C ARG A 183 -9.93 16.77 -36.63
N LYS A 184 -10.52 16.84 -35.43
CA LYS A 184 -11.77 17.55 -35.19
C LYS A 184 -11.62 19.05 -35.40
N MET A 185 -10.53 19.66 -34.89
CA MET A 185 -10.23 21.07 -35.11
C MET A 185 -10.05 21.41 -36.60
N GLN A 186 -9.38 20.53 -37.37
CA GLN A 186 -9.24 20.70 -38.82
C GLN A 186 -10.59 20.63 -39.55
N GLU A 187 -11.46 19.69 -39.14
CA GLU A 187 -12.80 19.56 -39.71
C GLU A 187 -13.69 20.76 -39.39
N ASP A 188 -13.70 21.22 -38.13
CA ASP A 188 -14.46 22.37 -37.68
C ASP A 188 -14.00 23.65 -38.42
N GLU A 189 -12.70 23.82 -38.61
CA GLU A 189 -12.14 24.93 -39.39
C GLU A 189 -12.55 24.84 -40.86
N ARG A 190 -12.54 23.64 -41.47
CA ARG A 190 -13.02 23.43 -42.84
C ARG A 190 -14.49 23.80 -42.98
N ILE A 191 -15.35 23.33 -42.07
CA ILE A 191 -16.78 23.65 -42.05
C ILE A 191 -16.99 25.16 -41.92
N ARG A 192 -16.23 25.82 -41.04
CA ARG A 192 -16.30 27.27 -40.85
C ARG A 192 -15.92 28.03 -42.12
N GLN A 193 -14.84 27.62 -42.79
CA GLN A 193 -14.41 28.23 -44.06
C GLN A 193 -15.46 28.05 -45.16
N GLU A 194 -16.06 26.85 -45.27
CA GLU A 194 -17.14 26.59 -46.22
C GLU A 194 -18.39 27.43 -45.93
N GLN A 195 -18.78 27.54 -44.66
CA GLN A 195 -19.91 28.40 -44.25
C GLN A 195 -19.64 29.88 -44.58
N GLN A 196 -18.42 30.36 -44.31
CA GLN A 196 -18.04 31.74 -44.65
C GLN A 196 -18.09 31.97 -46.16
N LYS A 197 -17.57 31.03 -46.96
CA LYS A 197 -17.65 31.08 -48.43
C LYS A 197 -19.10 31.14 -48.91
N LEU A 198 -19.97 30.25 -48.41
CA LEU A 198 -21.38 30.22 -48.79
C LEU A 198 -22.12 31.51 -48.39
N ALA A 199 -21.82 32.08 -47.22
CA ALA A 199 -22.40 33.34 -46.79
C ALA A 199 -22.03 34.49 -47.75
N ILE A 200 -20.76 34.61 -48.13
CA ILE A 200 -20.29 35.62 -49.10
C ILE A 200 -20.97 35.41 -50.46
N MET A 201 -20.98 34.16 -50.96
CA MET A 201 -21.65 33.83 -52.23
C MET A 201 -23.13 34.21 -52.21
N ASN A 202 -23.86 33.90 -51.15
CA ASN A 202 -25.29 34.22 -51.04
C ASN A 202 -25.55 35.73 -51.05
N VAL A 203 -24.72 36.52 -50.35
CA VAL A 203 -24.85 37.99 -50.34
C VAL A 203 -24.57 38.56 -51.73
N LEU A 204 -23.48 38.14 -52.39
CA LEU A 204 -23.16 38.59 -53.74
C LEU A 204 -24.25 38.21 -54.74
N ASN A 205 -24.75 36.97 -54.66
CA ASN A 205 -25.81 36.47 -55.53
C ASN A 205 -27.11 37.28 -55.38
N GLN A 206 -27.48 37.70 -54.17
CA GLN A 206 -28.65 38.55 -53.96
C GLN A 206 -28.48 39.93 -54.61
N GLN A 207 -27.28 40.51 -54.54
CA GLN A 207 -27.00 41.82 -55.14
C GLN A 207 -27.04 41.78 -56.68
N THR A 208 -26.54 40.71 -57.28
CA THR A 208 -26.42 40.60 -58.75
C THR A 208 -27.55 39.82 -59.42
N ALA A 209 -28.43 39.18 -58.64
CA ALA A 209 -29.50 38.31 -59.15
C ALA A 209 -30.32 38.94 -60.29
N ALA A 210 -30.80 40.17 -60.11
CA ALA A 210 -31.63 40.83 -61.10
C ALA A 210 -30.88 41.10 -62.42
N GLN A 211 -29.62 41.52 -62.33
CA GLN A 211 -28.77 41.81 -63.48
C GLN A 211 -28.42 40.53 -64.26
N PHE A 212 -28.04 39.47 -63.55
CA PHE A 212 -27.70 38.19 -64.17
C PHE A 212 -28.92 37.51 -64.78
N GLN A 213 -30.10 37.61 -64.15
CA GLN A 213 -31.35 37.11 -64.73
C GLN A 213 -31.72 37.82 -66.04
N GLN A 214 -31.61 39.14 -66.09
CA GLN A 214 -31.89 39.91 -67.30
C GLN A 214 -30.92 39.56 -68.43
N TYR A 215 -29.63 39.47 -68.13
CA TYR A 215 -28.61 39.09 -69.10
C TYR A 215 -28.84 37.67 -69.64
N ALA A 216 -29.11 36.71 -68.76
CA ALA A 216 -29.38 35.34 -69.16
C ALA A 216 -30.65 35.20 -70.02
N ALA A 217 -31.73 35.91 -69.67
CA ALA A 217 -32.96 35.91 -70.44
C ALA A 217 -32.81 36.48 -71.87
N GLN A 218 -31.86 37.41 -72.06
CA GLN A 218 -31.53 37.95 -73.39
C GLN A 218 -30.71 36.97 -74.23
N GLN A 219 -29.74 36.28 -73.63
CA GLN A 219 -28.85 35.35 -74.33
C GLN A 219 -29.56 34.04 -74.73
N PHE A 220 -30.43 33.53 -73.85
CA PHE A 220 -31.14 32.26 -74.07
C PHE A 220 -32.66 32.41 -73.87
N PRO A 221 -33.40 33.10 -74.75
CA PRO A 221 -34.83 33.30 -74.60
C PRO A 221 -35.61 31.98 -74.59
N GLY A 222 -36.50 31.79 -73.61
CA GLY A 222 -37.38 30.61 -73.51
C GLY A 222 -36.72 29.30 -73.07
N ASN A 223 -35.42 29.29 -72.76
CA ASN A 223 -34.71 28.11 -72.25
C ASN A 223 -34.24 28.31 -70.79
N PRO A 224 -35.06 27.95 -69.79
CA PRO A 224 -34.76 28.21 -68.39
C PRO A 224 -33.54 27.44 -67.86
N GLU A 225 -33.26 26.24 -68.41
CA GLU A 225 -32.11 25.42 -68.01
C GLU A 225 -30.78 26.06 -68.40
N GLN A 226 -30.68 26.54 -69.64
CA GLN A 226 -29.47 27.26 -70.11
C GLN A 226 -29.30 28.61 -69.41
N GLN A 227 -30.39 29.31 -69.09
CA GLN A 227 -30.33 30.54 -68.29
C GLN A 227 -29.75 30.27 -66.90
N GLN A 228 -30.18 29.21 -66.21
CA GLN A 228 -29.67 28.86 -64.87
C GLN A 228 -28.19 28.48 -64.89
N LEU A 229 -27.74 27.71 -65.88
CA LEU A 229 -26.33 27.36 -66.03
C LEU A 229 -25.47 28.61 -66.25
N LEU A 230 -25.91 29.54 -67.12
CA LEU A 230 -25.19 30.79 -67.36
C LEU A 230 -25.15 31.67 -66.11
N ILE A 231 -26.26 31.80 -65.37
CA ILE A 231 -26.30 32.57 -64.12
C ILE A 231 -25.31 31.98 -63.11
N ARG A 232 -25.25 30.66 -62.98
CA ARG A 232 -24.28 30.00 -62.08
C ARG A 232 -22.83 30.31 -62.48
N GLN A 233 -22.50 30.23 -63.77
CA GLN A 233 -21.16 30.58 -64.25
C GLN A 233 -20.81 32.05 -63.93
N LEU A 234 -21.73 32.97 -64.19
CA LEU A 234 -21.52 34.40 -63.90
C LEU A 234 -21.38 34.68 -62.40
N GLN A 235 -22.13 33.98 -61.56
CA GLN A 235 -22.01 34.06 -60.11
C GLN A 235 -20.65 33.54 -59.61
N GLU A 236 -20.15 32.44 -60.19
CA GLU A 236 -18.83 31.89 -59.87
C GLU A 236 -17.70 32.85 -60.29
N GLU A 237 -17.75 33.42 -61.49
CA GLU A 237 -16.78 34.42 -61.97
C GLU A 237 -16.82 35.70 -61.11
N HIS A 238 -18.01 36.19 -60.77
CA HIS A 238 -18.18 37.37 -59.94
C HIS A 238 -17.63 37.15 -58.52
N TYR A 239 -17.86 35.97 -57.93
CA TYR A 239 -17.26 35.60 -56.66
C TYR A 239 -15.73 35.61 -56.72
N GLN A 240 -15.13 35.07 -57.79
CA GLN A 240 -13.67 35.06 -57.95
C GLN A 240 -13.09 36.48 -58.04
N GLN A 241 -13.72 37.36 -58.81
CA GLN A 241 -13.30 38.76 -58.93
C GLN A 241 -13.39 39.48 -57.58
N TYR A 242 -14.50 39.29 -56.85
CA TYR A 242 -14.67 39.86 -55.52
C TYR A 242 -13.58 39.38 -54.54
N MET A 243 -13.29 38.08 -54.51
CA MET A 243 -12.25 37.53 -53.64
C MET A 243 -10.86 38.05 -53.98
N GLN A 244 -10.53 38.27 -55.26
CA GLN A 244 -9.27 38.93 -55.66
C GLN A 244 -9.17 40.36 -55.14
N GLN A 245 -10.27 41.12 -55.20
CA GLN A 245 -10.32 42.50 -54.72
C GLN A 245 -10.13 42.56 -53.20
N VAL A 246 -10.83 41.68 -52.46
CA VAL A 246 -10.69 41.57 -50.99
C VAL A 246 -9.24 41.21 -50.61
N TYR A 247 -8.62 40.25 -51.31
CA TYR A 247 -7.22 39.87 -51.06
C TYR A 247 -6.24 41.03 -51.31
N GLN A 248 -6.40 41.79 -52.40
CA GLN A 248 -5.58 42.99 -52.64
C GLN A 248 -5.74 44.03 -51.53
N GLN A 249 -6.98 44.26 -51.07
CA GLN A 249 -7.26 45.20 -50.00
C GLN A 249 -6.61 44.76 -48.67
N GLN A 250 -6.70 43.48 -48.34
CA GLN A 250 -6.07 42.92 -47.14
C GLN A 250 -4.53 43.05 -47.18
N MET A 251 -3.90 42.81 -48.33
CA MET A 251 -2.45 43.00 -48.51
C MET A 251 -2.02 44.45 -48.31
N GLN A 252 -2.82 45.40 -48.83
CA GLN A 252 -2.56 46.82 -48.66
C GLN A 252 -2.67 47.25 -47.18
N GLN A 253 -3.62 46.65 -46.45
CA GLN A 253 -3.83 46.89 -45.03
C GLN A 253 -2.70 46.30 -44.18
N LEU A 254 -2.24 45.07 -44.49
CA LEU A 254 -1.09 44.46 -43.83
C LEU A 254 0.18 45.29 -44.05
N GLN A 255 0.40 45.79 -45.27
CA GLN A 255 1.55 46.65 -45.58
C GLN A 255 1.53 47.95 -44.77
N GLN A 256 0.37 48.59 -44.61
CA GLN A 256 0.23 49.77 -43.73
C GLN A 256 0.48 49.44 -42.25
N GLN A 257 -0.02 48.30 -41.78
CA GLN A 257 0.15 47.89 -40.38
C GLN A 257 1.61 47.54 -40.07
N HIS A 258 2.32 46.93 -41.02
CA HIS A 258 3.76 46.67 -40.93
C HIS A 258 4.59 47.97 -40.95
N LEU A 259 4.20 48.96 -41.77
CA LEU A 259 4.81 50.30 -41.75
C LEU A 259 4.57 51.04 -40.41
N GLN A 260 3.41 50.86 -39.78
CA GLN A 260 3.12 51.43 -38.46
C GLN A 260 3.92 50.77 -37.32
N GLN A 261 4.06 49.43 -37.33
CA GLN A 261 4.91 48.74 -36.36
C GLN A 261 6.39 49.09 -36.52
N GLN A 262 6.85 49.32 -37.75
CA GLN A 262 8.23 49.70 -38.04
C GLN A 262 8.55 51.16 -37.64
N GLN A 263 7.53 52.02 -37.44
CA GLN A 263 7.70 53.39 -36.90
C GLN A 263 7.65 53.48 -35.36
N GLN A 264 7.37 52.38 -34.63
CA GLN A 264 7.24 52.39 -33.17
C GLN A 264 8.40 51.73 -32.40
N GLN A 265 9.57 51.50 -33.03
CA GLN A 265 10.78 51.08 -32.31
C GLN A 265 11.72 52.25 -31.97
N ALA A 266 11.54 52.86 -30.79
CA ALA A 266 12.62 53.15 -29.84
C ALA A 266 12.04 53.56 -28.45
N PRO A 267 12.66 53.10 -27.32
CA PRO A 267 12.21 53.32 -25.94
C PRO A 267 12.68 54.72 -25.45
N PRO A 268 12.14 55.33 -24.35
CA PRO A 268 12.30 54.80 -22.99
C PRO A 268 11.17 55.11 -21.97
N LEU A 269 11.29 54.43 -20.83
CA LEU A 269 10.99 54.85 -19.44
C LEU A 269 10.19 56.14 -19.24
N ASN A 270 9.14 56.09 -18.42
CA ASN A 270 9.10 56.99 -17.26
C ASN A 270 8.20 56.52 -16.12
N ASN A 271 8.65 56.82 -14.91
CA ASN A 271 7.90 56.87 -13.65
C ASN A 271 6.53 57.57 -13.83
N HIS A 272 5.57 57.36 -12.93
CA HIS A 272 5.43 58.17 -11.69
C HIS A 272 4.01 58.18 -11.08
N VAL A 273 3.99 58.21 -9.73
CA VAL A 273 3.04 58.77 -8.74
C VAL A 273 1.82 57.97 -8.25
N ASP A 274 1.82 57.90 -6.91
CA ASP A 274 0.83 57.62 -5.87
C ASP A 274 -0.65 58.05 -6.10
N VAL A 275 -1.59 57.38 -5.41
CA VAL A 275 -2.29 57.88 -4.19
C VAL A 275 -3.49 56.96 -3.81
N GLU A 276 -3.46 56.52 -2.54
CA GLU A 276 -4.52 56.21 -1.54
C GLU A 276 -5.92 55.62 -1.85
N ALA A 277 -6.23 54.66 -0.96
CA ALA A 277 -7.46 54.44 -0.17
C ALA A 277 -8.72 53.80 -0.80
N GLY A 278 -9.25 52.78 -0.11
CA GLY A 278 -10.69 52.49 -0.09
C GLY A 278 -11.10 51.02 0.04
N GLN A 279 -11.44 50.64 1.26
CA GLN A 279 -12.19 49.46 1.74
C GLN A 279 -13.14 48.75 0.74
N GLY A 280 -13.15 47.41 0.81
CA GLY A 280 -14.18 46.56 0.22
C GLY A 280 -14.21 45.18 0.89
N SER A 281 -15.12 45.04 1.86
CA SER A 281 -15.44 43.82 2.62
C SER A 281 -16.07 42.75 1.73
N ALA A 282 -15.62 41.50 1.84
CA ALA A 282 -16.43 40.32 1.52
C ALA A 282 -16.03 39.16 2.44
N ALA A 283 -16.92 38.88 3.40
CA ALA A 283 -16.82 37.81 4.37
C ALA A 283 -16.83 36.44 3.68
N ALA A 284 -15.88 35.58 4.03
CA ALA A 284 -16.00 34.14 3.90
C ALA A 284 -16.49 33.58 5.25
N PRO A 285 -17.47 32.68 5.28
CA PRO A 285 -18.09 32.22 6.51
C PRO A 285 -17.12 31.31 7.27
N THR A 286 -16.67 31.77 8.42
CA THR A 286 -16.11 30.92 9.47
C THR A 286 -17.25 30.07 10.01
N LEU A 287 -17.24 28.76 9.70
CA LEU A 287 -18.01 27.80 10.47
C LEU A 287 -17.37 27.72 11.86
N ASP A 288 -18.01 28.43 12.77
CA ASP A 288 -17.97 28.17 14.19
C ASP A 288 -18.63 26.81 14.43
N SER A 289 -17.80 25.84 14.80
CA SER A 289 -18.22 24.67 15.54
C SER A 289 -17.03 24.24 16.36
N THR A 290 -16.86 24.90 17.51
CA THR A 290 -16.35 24.23 18.70
C THR A 290 -17.23 23.01 18.96
N GLU A 291 -16.97 21.91 18.27
CA GLU A 291 -17.45 20.60 18.69
C GLU A 291 -16.68 20.27 19.95
N GLU A 292 -17.28 20.57 21.10
CA GLU A 292 -16.94 19.91 22.36
C GLU A 292 -17.05 18.40 22.08
N TYR A 293 -15.91 17.73 21.92
CA TYR A 293 -15.88 16.27 21.86
C TYR A 293 -16.60 15.75 23.10
N PRO A 294 -17.69 14.99 22.95
CA PRO A 294 -18.47 14.53 24.09
C PRO A 294 -17.57 13.67 24.98
N SER A 295 -17.64 13.92 26.29
CA SER A 295 -16.85 13.19 27.28
C SER A 295 -17.07 11.68 27.15
N ILE A 296 -16.00 10.95 26.83
CA ILE A 296 -16.00 9.50 26.69
C ILE A 296 -16.17 8.87 28.06
N ALA A 297 -17.21 8.05 28.23
CA ALA A 297 -17.46 7.36 29.47
C ALA A 297 -16.42 6.25 29.71
N ALA A 298 -16.10 5.95 30.96
CA ALA A 298 -15.24 4.81 31.24
C ALA A 298 -15.95 3.50 30.84
N PRO A 299 -15.26 2.55 30.17
CA PRO A 299 -15.83 1.24 29.88
C PRO A 299 -15.95 0.41 31.17
N SER A 300 -16.89 -0.54 31.15
CA SER A 300 -17.01 -1.57 32.17
C SER A 300 -16.41 -2.88 31.66
N MET A 301 -15.63 -3.57 32.48
CA MET A 301 -14.99 -4.86 32.15
C MET A 301 -15.18 -5.85 33.30
N TRP A 302 -15.53 -7.10 32.98
CA TRP A 302 -15.70 -8.19 33.94
C TRP A 302 -15.41 -9.54 33.30
N THR A 303 -15.33 -10.59 34.13
CA THR A 303 -15.16 -11.98 33.66
C THR A 303 -16.32 -12.86 34.13
N ARG A 304 -16.51 -14.00 33.47
CA ARG A 304 -17.40 -15.08 33.92
C ARG A 304 -16.76 -16.47 33.77
N PRO A 305 -17.03 -17.40 34.70
CA PRO A 305 -16.38 -18.71 34.71
C PRO A 305 -17.00 -19.73 33.73
N GLN A 306 -18.20 -19.49 33.19
CA GLN A 306 -18.91 -20.43 32.29
C GLN A 306 -18.35 -20.45 30.84
N ILE A 307 -17.04 -20.65 30.69
CA ILE A 307 -16.34 -20.60 29.39
C ILE A 307 -16.77 -21.71 28.43
N GLN A 308 -17.04 -22.92 28.92
CA GLN A 308 -17.43 -24.04 28.06
C GLN A 308 -18.81 -23.82 27.43
N GLU A 309 -19.80 -23.42 28.24
CA GLU A 309 -21.15 -23.09 27.78
C GLU A 309 -21.13 -21.95 26.75
N PHE A 310 -20.32 -20.91 27.00
CA PHE A 310 -20.13 -19.83 26.04
C PHE A 310 -19.58 -20.33 24.70
N LYS A 311 -18.48 -21.08 24.70
CA LYS A 311 -17.87 -21.61 23.46
C LYS A 311 -18.85 -22.51 22.70
N GLU A 312 -19.60 -23.36 23.39
CA GLU A 312 -20.63 -24.21 22.78
C GLU A 312 -21.78 -23.41 22.15
N GLN A 313 -22.20 -22.32 22.79
CA GLN A 313 -23.22 -21.43 22.23
C GLN A 313 -22.71 -20.71 20.98
N ILE A 314 -21.49 -20.16 21.04
CA ILE A 314 -20.91 -19.38 19.95
C ILE A 314 -20.57 -20.25 18.74
N ARG A 315 -20.12 -21.51 18.92
CA ARG A 315 -19.85 -22.45 17.81
C ARG A 315 -21.03 -22.70 16.89
N LYS A 316 -22.26 -22.41 17.32
CA LYS A 316 -23.46 -22.53 16.47
C LYS A 316 -23.49 -21.49 15.36
N ASP A 317 -22.80 -20.38 15.55
CA ASP A 317 -22.62 -19.31 14.58
C ASP A 317 -21.16 -19.26 14.11
N LYS A 318 -20.93 -19.60 12.84
CA LYS A 318 -19.57 -19.70 12.30
C LYS A 318 -18.88 -18.33 12.19
N ASP A 319 -19.64 -17.26 12.00
CA ASP A 319 -19.09 -15.91 11.84
C ASP A 319 -18.63 -15.30 13.18
N SER A 320 -19.01 -15.93 14.29
CA SER A 320 -18.62 -15.59 15.65
C SER A 320 -17.39 -16.39 16.14
N VAL A 321 -16.80 -17.23 15.28
CA VAL A 321 -15.56 -17.98 15.56
C VAL A 321 -14.48 -17.61 14.54
N ILE A 322 -13.42 -16.95 14.98
CA ILE A 322 -12.34 -16.46 14.13
C ILE A 322 -11.03 -17.12 14.52
N THR A 323 -10.17 -17.43 13.54
CA THR A 323 -8.79 -17.81 13.80
C THR A 323 -7.92 -16.57 13.68
N VAL A 324 -7.26 -16.19 14.78
CA VAL A 324 -6.26 -15.12 14.79
C VAL A 324 -4.90 -15.78 14.60
N GLY A 325 -4.27 -15.57 13.45
CA GLY A 325 -2.99 -16.13 13.09
C GLY A 325 -1.84 -15.59 13.95
N ARG A 326 -0.68 -16.23 13.85
CA ARG A 326 0.52 -15.82 14.59
C ARG A 326 1.02 -14.46 14.07
N GLY A 327 1.35 -13.52 14.93
CA GLY A 327 1.81 -12.20 14.49
C GLY A 327 0.69 -11.31 13.89
N GLU A 328 -0.56 -11.79 13.86
CA GLU A 328 -1.68 -11.04 13.31
C GLU A 328 -2.40 -10.23 14.40
N VAL A 329 -3.00 -9.12 13.97
CA VAL A 329 -4.01 -8.38 14.72
C VAL A 329 -5.31 -8.45 13.93
N VAL A 330 -6.36 -8.95 14.55
CA VAL A 330 -7.71 -8.98 13.95
C VAL A 330 -8.53 -7.84 14.54
N THR A 331 -9.07 -6.99 13.68
CA THR A 331 -9.95 -5.88 14.07
C THR A 331 -11.38 -6.17 13.66
N VAL A 332 -12.28 -6.30 14.63
CA VAL A 332 -13.73 -6.39 14.41
C VAL A 332 -14.32 -4.99 14.48
N ARG A 333 -14.84 -4.50 13.35
CA ARG A 333 -15.47 -3.18 13.21
C ARG A 333 -16.96 -3.28 13.47
N VAL A 334 -17.45 -2.58 14.49
CA VAL A 334 -18.84 -2.59 14.94
C VAL A 334 -19.44 -1.18 14.89
N PRO A 335 -20.20 -0.83 13.85
CA PRO A 335 -20.88 0.46 13.76
C PRO A 335 -21.89 0.66 14.90
N THR A 336 -22.03 1.90 15.38
CA THR A 336 -23.09 2.26 16.32
C THR A 336 -24.46 2.18 15.66
N HIS A 337 -25.43 1.57 16.34
CA HIS A 337 -26.80 1.50 15.85
C HIS A 337 -27.60 2.75 16.27
N GLU A 338 -28.49 3.26 15.40
CA GLU A 338 -29.29 4.47 15.69
C GLU A 338 -30.19 4.33 16.93
N ASP A 339 -30.71 3.11 17.14
CA ASP A 339 -31.50 2.74 18.32
C ASP A 339 -30.65 2.19 19.48
N GLY A 340 -29.32 2.29 19.42
CA GLY A 340 -28.43 1.78 20.47
C GLY A 340 -27.88 2.91 21.34
N ALA A 341 -27.61 2.58 22.61
CA ALA A 341 -26.93 3.46 23.56
C ALA A 341 -25.65 2.83 24.14
N TYR A 342 -25.50 1.51 24.07
CA TYR A 342 -24.34 0.79 24.59
C TYR A 342 -23.89 -0.31 23.63
N LEU A 343 -22.57 -0.53 23.57
CA LEU A 343 -21.97 -1.74 23.02
C LEU A 343 -21.69 -2.71 24.16
N PHE A 344 -21.99 -4.00 23.94
CA PHE A 344 -21.54 -5.10 24.78
C PHE A 344 -20.69 -6.06 23.95
N TRP A 345 -19.62 -6.57 24.55
CA TRP A 345 -18.77 -7.59 23.96
C TRP A 345 -18.47 -8.70 24.95
N GLU A 346 -18.31 -9.91 24.42
CA GLU A 346 -17.89 -11.09 25.16
C GLU A 346 -16.93 -11.89 24.30
N PHE A 347 -15.84 -12.40 24.86
CA PHE A 347 -14.88 -13.21 24.11
C PHE A 347 -14.13 -14.23 24.97
N ALA A 348 -13.67 -15.29 24.31
CA ALA A 348 -12.87 -16.35 24.88
C ALA A 348 -11.96 -17.00 23.82
N THR A 349 -10.90 -17.67 24.23
CA THR A 349 -9.98 -18.41 23.36
C THR A 349 -9.84 -19.86 23.81
N ASP A 350 -9.33 -20.75 22.95
CA ASP A 350 -9.22 -22.17 23.29
C ASP A 350 -8.16 -22.51 24.34
N SER A 351 -6.91 -22.08 24.15
CA SER A 351 -5.79 -22.62 24.93
C SER A 351 -4.79 -21.60 25.46
N TYR A 352 -4.86 -20.35 25.00
CA TYR A 352 -3.85 -19.34 25.31
C TYR A 352 -4.50 -17.96 25.39
N ASP A 353 -3.85 -17.04 26.09
CA ASP A 353 -4.24 -15.64 26.17
C ASP A 353 -4.17 -14.93 24.81
N ILE A 354 -4.85 -13.80 24.69
CA ILE A 354 -4.77 -12.90 23.53
C ILE A 354 -4.77 -11.44 24.02
N GLY A 355 -4.12 -10.54 23.28
CA GLY A 355 -4.25 -9.10 23.51
C GLY A 355 -5.65 -8.63 23.12
N PHE A 356 -6.25 -7.79 23.95
CA PHE A 356 -7.56 -7.20 23.66
C PHE A 356 -7.61 -5.73 24.03
N GLY A 357 -8.06 -4.92 23.09
CA GLY A 357 -8.36 -3.50 23.27
C GLY A 357 -9.56 -3.06 22.43
N VAL A 358 -10.05 -1.86 22.72
CA VAL A 358 -11.22 -1.27 22.06
C VAL A 358 -10.91 0.19 21.75
N TYR A 359 -11.10 0.57 20.49
CA TYR A 359 -11.02 1.95 20.03
C TYR A 359 -12.36 2.41 19.46
N PHE A 360 -12.56 3.71 19.35
CA PHE A 360 -13.74 4.31 18.75
C PHE A 360 -13.34 5.27 17.63
N GLU A 361 -13.73 4.94 16.40
CA GLU A 361 -13.46 5.72 15.19
C GLU A 361 -14.66 6.66 14.91
N TRP A 362 -14.40 7.97 14.88
CA TRP A 362 -15.39 9.00 14.59
C TRP A 362 -15.69 9.07 13.09
N THR A 363 -16.46 8.09 12.61
CA THR A 363 -16.86 7.97 11.21
C THR A 363 -18.32 7.57 11.06
N ILE A 364 -18.90 7.84 9.90
CA ILE A 364 -20.25 7.38 9.56
C ILE A 364 -20.09 6.14 8.68
N ALA A 365 -20.35 4.96 9.26
CA ALA A 365 -20.33 3.73 8.48
C ALA A 365 -21.46 3.75 7.43
N PRO A 366 -21.22 3.25 6.20
CA PRO A 366 -22.24 3.17 5.16
C PRO A 366 -23.34 2.14 5.47
N SER A 367 -23.11 1.27 6.45
CA SER A 367 -24.08 0.27 6.92
C SER A 367 -23.83 -0.10 8.38
N ASN A 368 -24.83 -0.69 9.03
CA ASN A 368 -24.73 -1.23 10.40
C ASN A 368 -24.11 -2.65 10.44
N ALA A 369 -23.52 -3.13 9.34
CA ALA A 369 -22.95 -4.47 9.26
C ALA A 369 -21.61 -4.54 10.01
N VAL A 370 -21.44 -5.60 10.80
CA VAL A 370 -20.15 -5.93 11.45
C VAL A 370 -19.19 -6.47 10.39
N SER A 371 -17.96 -5.99 10.37
CA SER A 371 -16.92 -6.47 9.44
C SER A 371 -15.64 -6.84 10.20
N VAL A 372 -14.87 -7.77 9.64
CA VAL A 372 -13.63 -8.29 10.24
C VAL A 372 -12.48 -7.97 9.29
N HIS A 373 -11.44 -7.34 9.82
CA HIS A 373 -10.21 -7.02 9.11
C HIS A 373 -9.04 -7.75 9.78
N VAL A 374 -8.12 -8.28 8.99
CA VAL A 374 -6.92 -8.98 9.47
C VAL A 374 -5.71 -8.19 8.98
N SER A 375 -4.84 -7.80 9.90
CA SER A 375 -3.59 -7.10 9.61
C SER A 375 -2.43 -7.91 10.16
N GLU A 376 -1.34 -8.01 9.41
CA GLU A 376 -0.09 -8.58 9.89
C GLU A 376 0.72 -7.46 10.56
N SER A 377 1.38 -7.75 11.69
CA SER A 377 2.14 -6.78 12.50
C SER A 377 3.21 -5.97 11.74
N SER A 378 3.49 -6.28 10.47
CA SER A 378 4.43 -5.53 9.61
C SER A 378 3.78 -4.31 8.93
N ASP A 379 2.45 -4.20 8.89
CA ASP A 379 1.74 -3.14 8.15
C ASP A 379 1.58 -1.81 8.93
N GLU A 380 1.88 -1.75 10.24
CA GLU A 380 1.73 -0.52 11.05
C GLU A 380 3.06 0.21 11.31
N ASP A 381 4.23 -0.37 11.00
CA ASP A 381 5.56 0.24 11.25
C ASP A 381 6.28 0.79 9.99
N ASP A 382 5.73 0.59 8.77
CA ASP A 382 6.39 0.93 7.49
C ASP A 382 5.98 2.32 6.90
N GLU A 383 5.29 3.19 7.66
CA GLU A 383 4.91 4.55 7.19
C GLU A 383 5.68 5.72 7.86
N GLU A 384 6.67 5.45 8.73
CA GLU A 384 7.56 6.48 9.28
C GLU A 384 8.92 6.49 8.56
N GLU A 385 8.95 6.82 7.26
CA GLU A 385 10.19 7.31 6.63
C GLU A 385 10.32 8.81 6.87
N ASP A 386 11.11 9.16 7.89
CA ASP A 386 11.65 10.49 8.14
C ASP A 386 12.43 11.00 6.92
N VAL A 387 11.81 11.90 6.14
CA VAL A 387 12.54 12.77 5.21
C VAL A 387 13.12 13.93 6.02
N GLU A 388 14.33 13.74 6.55
CA GLU A 388 15.14 14.82 7.10
C GLU A 388 15.52 15.81 5.99
N GLY A 389 14.77 16.90 5.89
CA GLY A 389 15.15 18.11 5.17
C GLY A 389 15.52 19.22 6.16
N GLU A 390 16.82 19.44 6.38
CA GLU A 390 17.34 20.60 7.09
C GLU A 390 16.97 21.91 6.35
N GLY A 391 16.37 22.89 7.05
CA GLY A 391 16.29 24.27 6.56
C GLY A 391 15.20 25.17 7.15
N GLU A 392 15.59 25.93 8.18
CA GLU A 392 15.14 27.31 8.53
C GLU A 392 13.78 27.58 9.23
N GLU A 393 13.91 27.86 10.54
CA GLU A 393 13.30 28.94 11.35
C GLU A 393 11.80 29.28 11.22
N GLY A 394 11.03 28.71 12.16
CA GLY A 394 10.25 29.52 13.12
C GLY A 394 8.83 29.94 12.76
N GLN A 395 7.83 29.07 13.02
CA GLN A 395 6.56 29.43 13.69
C GLN A 395 5.65 28.22 13.90
N ASP A 396 5.16 28.09 15.14
CA ASP A 396 3.98 27.32 15.59
C ASP A 396 4.04 25.77 15.52
N VAL A 397 4.09 25.13 16.70
CA VAL A 397 4.32 23.68 16.89
C VAL A 397 3.00 22.90 17.06
N GLU A 398 1.86 23.45 16.62
CA GLU A 398 0.56 22.82 16.86
C GLU A 398 -0.28 22.66 15.59
N LYS A 399 0.21 21.84 14.66
CA LYS A 399 -0.63 21.08 13.70
C LYS A 399 0.21 20.04 12.97
N GLY A 400 0.15 18.81 13.47
CA GLY A 400 0.60 17.64 12.72
C GLY A 400 -0.10 17.56 11.37
N ALA A 401 0.64 17.13 10.36
CA ALA A 401 0.13 16.82 9.03
C ALA A 401 -1.12 15.93 9.16
N ARG A 402 -2.23 16.34 8.52
CA ARG A 402 -3.47 15.57 8.53
C ARG A 402 -3.23 14.25 7.81
N SER A 403 -3.09 13.16 8.57
CA SER A 403 -3.39 11.82 8.07
C SER A 403 -4.87 11.81 7.67
N ASP A 404 -5.19 11.32 6.48
CA ASP A 404 -6.57 11.25 5.95
C ASP A 404 -7.41 10.15 6.67
N ARG A 405 -7.00 9.77 7.89
CA ARG A 405 -7.64 8.74 8.71
C ARG A 405 -8.66 9.39 9.66
N PRO A 406 -9.83 8.79 9.88
CA PRO A 406 -10.82 9.35 10.79
C PRO A 406 -10.25 9.45 12.23
N PRO A 407 -10.62 10.49 13.00
CA PRO A 407 -10.21 10.61 14.40
C PRO A 407 -10.58 9.36 15.19
N THR A 408 -9.67 8.85 16.02
CA THR A 408 -9.86 7.60 16.78
C THR A 408 -9.47 7.78 18.24
N ASP A 409 -10.34 7.37 19.16
CA ASP A 409 -10.12 7.41 20.61
C ASP A 409 -9.92 6.01 21.21
N GLU A 410 -9.03 5.91 22.20
CA GLU A 410 -8.82 4.68 22.96
C GLU A 410 -9.87 4.54 24.07
N ILE A 411 -10.65 3.45 24.03
CA ILE A 411 -11.65 3.12 25.05
C ILE A 411 -11.07 2.13 26.06
N VAL A 412 -10.50 1.03 25.55
CA VAL A 412 -9.82 0.00 26.34
C VAL A 412 -8.42 -0.18 25.76
N PRO A 413 -7.34 0.12 26.51
CA PRO A 413 -5.98 -0.14 26.06
C PRO A 413 -5.77 -1.64 25.82
N ILE A 414 -4.93 -1.96 24.83
CA ILE A 414 -4.57 -3.35 24.52
C ILE A 414 -3.74 -3.93 25.66
N TYR A 415 -4.30 -4.94 26.32
CA TYR A 415 -3.57 -5.77 27.28
C TYR A 415 -3.88 -7.24 27.05
N ARG A 416 -2.91 -8.10 27.40
CA ARG A 416 -3.06 -9.56 27.35
C ARG A 416 -4.11 -10.03 28.36
N ARG A 417 -5.06 -10.83 27.90
CA ARG A 417 -6.17 -11.37 28.70
C ARG A 417 -6.13 -12.88 28.71
N ASP A 418 -6.21 -13.49 29.89
CA ASP A 418 -6.32 -14.94 30.09
C ASP A 418 -7.72 -15.47 29.74
N CYS A 419 -8.24 -15.09 28.58
CA CYS A 419 -9.58 -15.44 28.11
C CYS A 419 -9.71 -16.90 27.64
N HIS A 420 -8.66 -17.70 27.83
CA HIS A 420 -8.70 -19.16 27.74
C HIS A 420 -9.13 -19.82 29.05
N VAL A 421 -9.11 -19.09 30.15
CA VAL A 421 -9.52 -19.55 31.49
C VAL A 421 -10.96 -19.13 31.79
N GLU A 422 -11.29 -17.86 31.60
CA GLU A 422 -12.62 -17.29 31.81
C GLU A 422 -13.10 -16.53 30.56
N VAL A 423 -14.41 -16.33 30.42
CA VAL A 423 -14.91 -15.44 29.37
C VAL A 423 -14.73 -14.00 29.84
N TYR A 424 -14.11 -13.19 29.01
CA TYR A 424 -14.00 -11.76 29.23
C TYR A 424 -15.18 -11.05 28.60
N ALA A 425 -15.73 -10.07 29.29
CA ALA A 425 -16.87 -9.30 28.84
C ALA A 425 -16.69 -7.83 29.21
N GLY A 426 -17.38 -6.96 28.47
CA GLY A 426 -17.41 -5.55 28.79
C GLY A 426 -18.52 -4.81 28.09
N SER A 427 -18.66 -3.54 28.46
CA SER A 427 -19.58 -2.62 27.82
C SER A 427 -19.05 -1.20 27.80
N HIS A 428 -19.52 -0.43 26.82
CA HIS A 428 -19.22 1.00 26.70
C HIS A 428 -20.47 1.74 26.23
N MET A 429 -20.76 2.89 26.86
CA MET A 429 -21.80 3.79 26.40
C MET A 429 -21.34 4.44 25.09
N TYR A 430 -22.24 4.60 24.13
CA TYR A 430 -21.90 5.25 22.86
C TYR A 430 -21.48 6.70 23.13
N PRO A 431 -20.24 7.09 22.80
CA PRO A 431 -19.81 8.48 22.94
C PRO A 431 -20.46 9.36 21.85
N GLY A 432 -20.84 8.74 20.72
CA GLY A 432 -21.54 9.37 19.61
C GLY A 432 -21.80 8.35 18.50
N ARG A 433 -22.05 8.84 17.27
CA ARG A 433 -22.11 7.98 16.09
C ARG A 433 -20.70 7.70 15.59
N GLY A 434 -20.38 6.43 15.38
CA GLY A 434 -19.03 5.99 15.05
C GLY A 434 -18.94 4.50 14.78
N VAL A 435 -17.71 3.99 14.78
CA VAL A 435 -17.41 2.57 14.63
C VAL A 435 -16.48 2.13 15.75
N TYR A 436 -16.89 1.14 16.53
CA TYR A 436 -16.02 0.49 17.51
C TYR A 436 -15.04 -0.44 16.79
N LEU A 437 -13.78 -0.41 17.20
CA LEU A 437 -12.71 -1.28 16.71
C LEU A 437 -12.28 -2.20 17.85
N LEU A 438 -12.77 -3.44 17.84
CA LEU A 438 -12.34 -4.47 18.78
C LEU A 438 -11.08 -5.11 18.22
N LYS A 439 -9.92 -4.76 18.79
CA LYS A 439 -8.62 -5.29 18.36
C LYS A 439 -8.28 -6.55 19.18
N PHE A 440 -8.16 -7.68 18.49
CA PHE A 440 -7.67 -8.95 19.01
C PHE A 440 -6.23 -9.15 18.54
N ASP A 441 -5.30 -8.83 19.43
CA ASP A 441 -3.88 -8.73 19.12
C ASP A 441 -3.14 -10.03 19.48
N ASN A 442 -2.58 -10.67 18.45
CA ASN A 442 -1.73 -11.85 18.56
C ASN A 442 -0.32 -11.59 17.99
N SER A 443 0.07 -10.32 17.85
CA SER A 443 1.39 -9.87 17.34
C SER A 443 2.55 -10.49 18.12
N TYR A 444 2.43 -10.54 19.45
CA TYR A 444 3.44 -11.10 20.35
C TYR A 444 3.62 -12.62 20.25
N SER A 445 2.68 -13.33 19.60
CA SER A 445 2.69 -14.79 19.55
C SER A 445 3.48 -15.29 18.36
N LEU A 446 4.72 -15.72 18.63
CA LEU A 446 5.63 -16.23 17.60
C LEU A 446 5.22 -17.59 17.02
N TRP A 447 4.51 -18.42 17.79
CA TRP A 447 4.32 -19.85 17.48
C TRP A 447 2.87 -20.35 17.53
N ARG A 448 1.92 -19.53 18.00
CA ARG A 448 0.56 -19.98 18.31
C ARG A 448 -0.49 -19.08 17.67
N SER A 449 -1.27 -19.63 16.74
CA SER A 449 -2.57 -19.06 16.37
C SER A 449 -3.57 -19.24 17.51
N LYS A 450 -4.62 -18.43 17.54
CA LYS A 450 -5.69 -18.48 18.54
C LYS A 450 -7.03 -18.73 17.85
N THR A 451 -7.80 -19.68 18.36
CA THR A 451 -9.23 -19.78 18.03
C THR A 451 -9.97 -18.85 18.98
N LEU A 452 -10.53 -17.77 18.43
CA LEU A 452 -11.29 -16.75 19.14
C LEU A 452 -12.79 -17.00 18.98
N TYR A 453 -13.51 -17.02 20.09
CA TYR A 453 -14.96 -17.04 20.16
C TYR A 453 -15.39 -15.67 20.65
N TYR A 454 -16.19 -14.94 19.89
CA TYR A 454 -16.63 -13.61 20.30
C TYR A 454 -18.12 -13.41 20.05
N ARG A 455 -18.71 -12.46 20.75
CA ARG A 455 -20.09 -11.99 20.55
C ARG A 455 -20.15 -10.50 20.84
N VAL A 456 -20.84 -9.77 19.97
CA VAL A 456 -21.15 -8.35 20.17
C VAL A 456 -22.64 -8.10 19.99
N TYR A 457 -23.19 -7.18 20.78
CA TYR A 457 -24.57 -6.74 20.66
C TYR A 457 -24.73 -5.34 21.26
N TYR A 458 -25.80 -4.65 20.90
CA TYR A 458 -26.12 -3.34 21.45
C TYR A 458 -27.39 -3.40 22.30
N THR A 459 -27.53 -2.43 23.21
CA THR A 459 -28.76 -2.23 23.98
C THR A 459 -29.24 -0.79 23.86
N ARG A 460 -30.52 -0.57 24.14
CA ARG A 460 -31.12 0.76 24.31
C ARG A 460 -30.79 1.39 25.65
#